data_AF-A0A8T4T5A6-F1
#
_entry.id   AF-A0A8T4T5A6-F1
#
_cell.length_a   1.000
_cell.length_b   1.000
_cell.length_c   1.000
_cell.angle_alpha   90.00
_cell.angle_beta   90.00
_cell.angle_gamma   90.00
#
_symmetry.space_group_name_H-M   'P 1'
#
loop_
_entity.id
_entity.type
_entity.pdbx_description
1 polymer ?
#
loop_
_entity_poly.entity_id
_entity_poly.type
_entity_poly.pdbx_seq_one_letter_code
_entity_poly.pdbx_strand_id
1 'polypeptide(L)' 'MMLVELKNAKSEVYASSLAKNIDCTYSHVVKILQEMETEGLINFDKQGRLKLLTLTRKGSDVASRIDDIRSLL' A
#
# COMPACT_ATOMS: atom_id res chain seq x y z
N MET A 1 2.21 5.92 6.98
CA MET A 1 1.54 6.34 5.73
C MET A 1 1.56 5.16 4.77
N MET A 2 0.39 4.64 4.41
CA MET A 2 0.23 3.34 3.73
C MET A 2 1.14 3.14 2.51
N LEU A 3 1.17 4.09 1.57
CA LEU A 3 1.93 3.96 0.32
C LEU A 3 3.46 4.02 0.54
N VAL A 4 3.92 4.83 1.49
CA VAL A 4 5.36 4.93 1.84
C VAL A 4 5.83 3.68 2.60
N GLU A 5 4.97 3.10 3.43
CA GLU A 5 5.25 1.82 4.09
C GLU A 5 5.40 0.68 3.07
N LEU A 6 4.54 0.63 2.06
CA LEU A 6 4.67 -0.33 0.96
C LEU A 6 5.96 -0.14 0.16
N LYS A 7 6.41 1.12 -0.05
CA LYS A 7 7.69 1.43 -0.73
C LYS A 7 8.90 0.90 0.05
N ASN A 8 8.86 1.04 1.37
CA ASN A 8 9.97 0.67 2.25
C ASN A 8 9.95 -0.80 2.68
N ALA A 9 8.90 -1.55 2.32
CA ALA A 9 8.81 -2.97 2.60
C ALA A 9 9.87 -3.75 1.81
N LYS A 10 10.64 -4.58 2.51
CA LYS A 10 11.68 -5.43 1.90
C LYS A 10 11.14 -6.69 1.22
N SER A 11 9.84 -6.95 1.39
CA SER A 11 9.13 -8.10 0.84
C SER A 11 7.69 -7.70 0.55
N GLU A 12 6.98 -8.55 -0.17
CA GLU A 12 5.54 -8.41 -0.36
C GLU A 12 4.82 -8.28 0.98
N VAL A 13 3.82 -7.39 1.01
CA VAL A 13 3.11 -7.03 2.24
C VAL A 13 1.73 -7.66 2.22
N TYR A 14 1.39 -8.38 3.30
CA TYR A 14 0.02 -8.82 3.49
C TYR A 14 -0.88 -7.64 3.86
N ALA A 15 -2.04 -7.55 3.21
CA ALA A 15 -3.05 -6.54 3.53
C ALA A 15 -3.44 -6.54 5.03
N SER A 16 -3.47 -7.71 5.66
CA SER A 16 -3.74 -7.85 7.10
C SER A 16 -2.63 -7.27 7.98
N SER A 17 -1.37 -7.37 7.57
CA SER A 17 -0.24 -6.75 8.29
C SER A 17 -0.27 -5.23 8.14
N LEU A 18 -0.56 -4.74 6.93
CA LEU A 18 -0.69 -3.31 6.67
C LEU A 18 -1.85 -2.70 7.46
N ALA A 19 -2.97 -3.42 7.58
CA ALA A 19 -4.13 -2.96 8.35
C ALA A 19 -3.85 -2.76 9.84
N LYS A 20 -2.89 -3.48 10.42
CA LYS A 20 -2.50 -3.29 11.84
C LYS A 20 -1.76 -1.99 12.09
N ASN A 21 -1.09 -1.45 11.06
CA ASN A 21 -0.30 -0.23 11.17
C ASN A 21 -1.13 1.04 10.95
N ILE A 22 -2.39 0.88 10.56
CA ILE A 22 -3.29 1.98 10.21
C ILE A 22 -4.42 1.98 11.22
N ASP A 23 -4.68 3.14 11.82
CA ASP A 23 -5.69 3.34 12.87
C ASP A 23 -7.13 3.29 12.31
N CYS A 24 -7.48 2.20 11.62
CA CYS A 24 -8.82 1.98 11.08
C CYS A 24 -9.16 0.48 10.99
N THR A 25 -10.43 0.16 10.74
CA THR A 25 -10.88 -1.22 10.65
C THR A 25 -10.38 -1.90 9.38
N TYR A 26 -10.23 -3.22 9.42
CA TYR A 26 -9.81 -4.01 8.27
C TYR A 26 -10.70 -3.78 7.02
N SER A 27 -12.02 -3.65 7.20
CA SER A 27 -12.94 -3.40 6.10
C SER A 27 -12.70 -2.04 5.42
N HIS A 28 -12.32 -1.02 6.18
CA HIS A 28 -11.93 0.28 5.62
C HIS A 28 -10.59 0.20 4.88
N VAL A 29 -9.60 -0.49 5.45
CA VAL A 29 -8.31 -0.71 4.79
C VAL A 29 -8.48 -1.41 3.44
N VAL A 30 -9.30 -2.44 3.38
CA VAL A 30 -9.55 -3.18 2.13
C VAL A 30 -10.17 -2.27 1.07
N LYS A 31 -11.13 -1.39 1.43
CA LYS A 31 -11.72 -0.43 0.48
C LYS A 31 -10.66 0.53 -0.07
N ILE A 32 -9.82 1.09 0.80
CA ILE A 32 -8.73 1.98 0.40
C ILE A 32 -7.78 1.26 -0.56
N LEU A 33 -7.39 0.01 -0.25
CA LEU A 33 -6.51 -0.77 -1.13
C LEU A 33 -7.17 -1.08 -2.48
N GLN A 34 -8.48 -1.31 -2.52
CA GLN A 34 -9.20 -1.49 -3.79
C GLN A 34 -9.21 -0.22 -4.64
N GLU A 35 -9.38 0.95 -4.02
CA GLU A 35 -9.27 2.24 -4.72
C GLU A 35 -7.84 2.47 -5.23
N MET A 36 -6.83 2.16 -4.42
CA MET A 36 -5.42 2.28 -4.83
C MET A 36 -5.06 1.34 -6.01
N GLU A 37 -5.62 0.13 -6.05
CA GLU A 37 -5.48 -0.77 -7.21
C GLU A 37 -6.19 -0.19 -8.44
N THR A 38 -7.41 0.32 -8.27
CA THR A 38 -8.19 0.96 -9.36
C THR A 38 -7.44 2.14 -9.97
N GLU A 39 -6.78 2.93 -9.12
CA GLU A 39 -5.91 4.05 -9.54
C GLU A 39 -4.53 3.60 -10.05
N GLY A 40 -4.25 2.29 -10.07
CA GLY A 40 -3.01 1.71 -10.57
C GLY A 40 -1.79 2.05 -9.71
N LEU A 41 -1.96 2.24 -8.40
CA LEU A 41 -0.86 2.48 -7.45
C LEU A 41 -0.28 1.16 -6.91
N ILE A 42 -1.12 0.14 -6.76
CA ILE A 42 -0.72 -1.18 -6.25
C ILE A 42 -1.29 -2.29 -7.13
N ASN A 43 -0.70 -3.48 -7.03
CA ASN A 43 -1.28 -4.71 -7.54
C ASN A 43 -1.63 -5.63 -6.37
N PHE A 44 -2.76 -6.34 -6.47
CA PHE A 44 -2.99 -7.53 -5.68
C PHE A 44 -2.48 -8.76 -6.42
N ASP A 45 -1.48 -9.45 -5.85
CA ASP A 45 -1.23 -10.84 -6.23
C ASP A 45 -2.19 -11.74 -5.45
N LYS A 46 -3.04 -12.46 -6.19
CA LYS A 46 -4.02 -13.39 -5.63
C LYS A 46 -3.39 -14.78 -5.52
N GLN A 47 -2.75 -15.04 -4.38
CA GLN A 47 -2.38 -16.41 -3.99
C GLN A 47 -3.48 -16.98 -3.07
N GLY A 48 -4.58 -17.42 -3.68
CA GLY A 48 -5.73 -17.95 -2.96
C GLY A 48 -6.46 -16.89 -2.12
N ARG A 49 -6.58 -17.12 -0.79
CA ARG A 49 -7.19 -16.14 0.14
C ARG A 49 -6.21 -15.04 0.57
N LEU A 50 -4.91 -15.23 0.31
CA LEU A 50 -3.89 -14.25 0.63
C LEU A 50 -3.78 -13.22 -0.49
N LYS A 51 -3.90 -11.96 -0.10
CA LYS A 51 -3.67 -10.80 -0.98
C LYS A 51 -2.32 -10.21 -0.62
N LEU A 52 -1.33 -10.49 -1.45
CA LEU A 52 -0.01 -9.88 -1.38
C LEU A 52 -0.07 -8.55 -2.14
N LEU A 53 0.45 -7.51 -1.52
CA LEU A 53 0.48 -6.16 -2.06
C LEU A 53 1.86 -5.86 -2.62
N THR A 54 1.90 -5.37 -3.85
CA THR A 54 3.09 -4.81 -4.48
C THR A 54 2.78 -3.43 -5.06
N LEU A 55 3.77 -2.54 -5.09
CA LEU A 55 3.63 -1.26 -5.77
C LEU A 55 3.75 -1.45 -7.28
N THR A 56 2.93 -0.72 -8.03
CA THR A 56 3.21 -0.48 -9.44
C THR A 56 4.33 0.54 -9.58
N ARG A 57 4.87 0.73 -10.79
CA ARG A 57 5.78 1.86 -11.08
C ARG A 57 5.17 3.21 -10.69
N LYS A 58 3.91 3.46 -11.05
CA LYS A 58 3.17 4.68 -10.69
C LYS A 58 3.11 4.82 -9.16
N GLY A 59 2.80 3.74 -8.45
CA GLY A 59 2.77 3.70 -6.99
C GLY A 59 4.11 4.06 -6.35
N SER A 60 5.20 3.49 -6.85
CA SER A 60 6.56 3.80 -6.38
C SER A 60 6.92 5.27 -6.59
N ASP A 61 6.60 5.83 -7.77
CA ASP A 61 6.87 7.23 -8.08
C ASP A 61 6.07 8.17 -7.16
N VAL A 62 4.78 7.89 -6.94
CA VAL A 62 3.93 8.64 -6.01
C VAL A 62 4.44 8.51 -4.57
N ALA A 63 4.80 7.31 -4.13
CA ALA A 63 5.33 7.07 -2.80
C ALA A 63 6.63 7.85 -2.56
N SER A 64 7.50 7.95 -3.58
CA SER A 64 8.72 8.75 -3.48
C SER A 64 8.42 10.22 -3.28
N ARG A 65 7.50 10.79 -4.08
CA ARG A 65 7.11 12.20 -3.95
C ARG A 65 6.50 12.52 -2.59
N ILE A 66 5.70 11.60 -2.04
CA ILE A 66 5.15 11.73 -0.69
C ILE A 66 6.26 11.74 0.37
N ASP A 67 7.24 10.85 0.22
CA ASP A 67 8.39 10.74 1.13
C ASP A 67 9.27 12.00 1.08
N ASP A 68 9.47 12.56 -0.12
CA ASP A 68 10.17 13.84 -0.32
C ASP A 68 9.45 14.98 0.40
N ILE A 69 8.13 15.12 0.21
CA ILE A 69 7.32 16.13 0.91
C ILE A 69 7.43 15.96 2.43
N ARG A 70 7.38 14.71 2.93
CA ARG A 70 7.52 14.43 4.36
C ARG A 70 8.86 14.89 4.92
N SER A 71 9.94 14.79 4.14
CA SER A 71 11.26 15.27 4.58
C SER A 71 11.36 16.79 4.73
N LEU A 72 10.38 17.54 4.19
CA LEU A 72 10.30 19.00 4.23
C LEU A 72 9.32 19.54 5.30
N LEU A 73 8.57 18.66 5.97
CA LEU A 73 7.61 18.97 7.04
C LEU A 73 8.18 18.57 8.40
#